data_AF-A0A1D2IM22-F1
#
_entry.id   AF-A0A1D2IM22-F1
#
_cell.length_a   1.000
_cell.length_b   1.000
_cell.length_c   1.000
_cell.angle_alpha   90.00
_cell.angle_beta   90.00
_cell.angle_gamma   90.00
#
_symmetry.space_group_name_H-M   'P 1'
#
loop_
_entity.id
_entity.type
_entity.pdbx_description
1 polymer ?
#
loop_
_entity_poly.entity_id
_entity_poly.type
_entity_poly.pdbx_seq_one_letter_code
_entity_poly.pdbx_strand_id
1 'polypeptide(L)'
;MLRARYRRRRGEVRREMRPLGLVLKGGIWYLVALAEDAVRTYRVSRFQAVEETGDLFTRPAGFDLAAYWAESARRLETALQQGTARLRLSPRGQKLLPMRFGAAGVRALADSGPPDGEGWVEVRLSVESEAVATGDLLRLGTAAEVLGPAELRRTVAEAVAVLAKRYATDG
;
A
#
# COMPACT_ATOMS: atom_id res chain seq x y z
N MET A 1 21.28 -17.63 15.18
CA MET A 1 20.11 -17.80 14.30
C MET A 1 18.88 -17.62 15.16
N LEU A 2 17.69 -17.47 14.57
CA LEU A 2 16.44 -17.37 15.34
C LEU A 2 15.54 -18.55 15.03
N ARG A 3 14.93 -19.11 16.08
CA ARG A 3 13.75 -19.97 15.95
C ARG A 3 12.55 -19.18 16.41
N ALA A 4 11.47 -19.22 15.65
CA ALA A 4 10.31 -18.38 15.91
C ALA A 4 8.99 -19.09 15.64
N ARG A 5 8.00 -18.76 16.47
CA ARG A 5 6.59 -19.05 16.23
C ARG A 5 5.94 -17.85 15.56
N TYR A 6 5.44 -18.04 14.36
CA TYR A 6 4.94 -16.96 13.52
C TYR A 6 3.47 -17.16 13.15
N ARG A 7 2.65 -16.15 13.43
CA ARG A 7 1.23 -16.14 13.05
C ARG A 7 1.06 -15.83 11.56
N ARG A 8 0.41 -16.75 10.83
CA ARG A 8 0.00 -16.56 9.43
C ARG A 8 -1.52 -16.41 9.32
N ARG A 9 -2.03 -16.14 8.11
CA ARG A 9 -3.49 -15.94 7.88
C ARG A 9 -4.33 -17.12 8.36
N ARG A 10 -3.81 -18.35 8.27
CA ARG A 10 -4.43 -19.57 8.80
C ARG A 10 -3.46 -20.30 9.73
N GLY A 11 -3.62 -20.06 11.04
CA GLY A 11 -2.86 -20.72 12.09
C GLY A 11 -1.45 -20.16 12.33
N GLU A 12 -0.62 -20.99 12.95
CA GLU A 12 0.76 -20.69 13.30
C GLU A 12 1.73 -21.58 12.52
N VAL A 13 2.95 -21.10 12.34
CA VAL A 13 4.05 -21.91 11.83
C VAL A 13 5.33 -21.66 12.61
N ARG A 14 6.14 -22.72 12.78
CA ARG A 14 7.52 -22.60 13.28
C ARG A 14 8.48 -22.31 12.14
N ARG A 15 9.46 -21.45 12.40
CA ARG A 15 10.47 -21.02 11.42
C ARG A 15 11.82 -20.96 12.07
N GLU A 16 12.82 -21.44 11.34
CA GLU A 16 14.22 -21.11 11.59
C GLU A 16 14.64 -20.07 10.56
N MET A 17 15.32 -19.03 11.02
CA MET A 17 15.65 -17.90 10.20
C MET A 17 16.96 -17.24 10.59
N ARG A 18 17.58 -16.62 9.59
CA ARG A 18 18.84 -15.91 9.65
C ARG A 18 18.55 -14.42 9.42
N PRO A 19 18.46 -13.61 10.48
CA PRO A 19 18.09 -12.20 10.39
C PRO A 19 19.04 -11.42 9.48
N LEU A 20 18.53 -10.71 8.48
CA LEU A 20 19.33 -9.88 7.58
C LEU A 20 19.19 -8.39 7.87
N GLY A 21 18.07 -7.97 8.46
CA GLY A 21 17.87 -6.60 8.92
C GLY A 21 16.42 -6.26 9.27
N LEU A 22 16.24 -5.12 9.92
CA LEU A 22 14.94 -4.58 10.27
C LEU A 22 14.61 -3.37 9.39
N VAL A 23 13.35 -3.24 9.01
CA VAL A 23 12.83 -2.12 8.23
C VAL A 23 11.58 -1.55 8.90
N LEU A 24 11.52 -0.23 9.03
CA LEU A 24 10.33 0.49 9.48
C LEU A 24 9.64 1.14 8.27
N LYS A 25 8.38 0.77 7.99
CA LYS A 25 7.55 1.41 6.95
C LYS A 25 6.14 1.63 7.46
N GLY A 26 5.66 2.87 7.35
CA GLY A 26 4.29 3.23 7.74
C GLY A 26 3.97 2.90 9.20
N GLY A 27 4.94 3.06 10.11
CA GLY A 27 4.80 2.71 11.53
C GLY A 27 4.83 1.22 11.84
N ILE A 28 5.08 0.36 10.85
CA ILE A 28 5.14 -1.10 11.02
C ILE A 28 6.59 -1.57 10.88
N TRP A 29 7.05 -2.34 11.86
CA TRP A 29 8.34 -3.01 11.84
C TRP A 29 8.28 -4.34 11.07
N TYR A 30 9.25 -4.55 10.20
CA TYR A 30 9.45 -5.76 9.42
C TYR A 30 10.86 -6.31 9.63
N LEU A 31 10.96 -7.62 9.86
CA LEU A 31 12.20 -8.37 9.82
C LEU A 31 12.38 -8.97 8.43
N VAL A 32 13.50 -8.67 7.78
CA VAL A 32 13.96 -9.39 6.59
C VAL A 32 14.93 -10.47 7.06
N ALA A 33 14.65 -11.72 6.70
CA ALA A 33 15.47 -12.86 7.12
C ALA A 33 15.53 -13.92 6.04
N LEU A 34 16.65 -14.63 5.97
CA LEU A 34 16.80 -15.83 5.16
C LEU A 34 16.21 -17.01 5.93
N ALA A 35 15.14 -17.60 5.41
CA ALA A 35 14.44 -18.74 6.01
C ALA A 35 14.27 -19.82 4.95
N GLU A 36 14.66 -21.06 5.28
CA GLU A 36 14.95 -22.08 4.25
C GLU A 36 15.93 -21.47 3.24
N ASP A 37 15.67 -21.56 1.93
CA ASP A 37 16.54 -21.04 0.86
C ASP A 37 16.06 -19.72 0.26
N ALA A 38 15.15 -19.01 0.94
CA ALA A 38 14.59 -17.77 0.44
C ALA A 38 14.69 -16.62 1.45
N VAL A 39 15.03 -15.43 0.95
CA VAL A 39 14.86 -14.20 1.74
C VAL A 39 13.38 -13.87 1.82
N ARG A 40 12.88 -13.71 3.04
CA ARG A 40 11.46 -13.46 3.34
C ARG A 40 11.32 -12.27 4.27
N THR A 41 10.18 -11.60 4.16
CA THR A 41 9.79 -10.46 4.99
C THR A 41 8.73 -10.87 6.01
N TYR A 42 8.97 -10.58 7.28
CA TYR A 42 8.09 -10.92 8.40
C TYR A 42 7.65 -9.65 9.12
N ARG A 43 6.35 -9.40 9.24
CA ARG A 43 5.84 -8.33 10.13
C ARG A 43 6.14 -8.69 11.59
N VAL A 44 6.86 -7.83 12.30
CA VAL A 44 7.35 -8.11 13.67
C VAL A 44 6.21 -8.40 14.64
N SER A 45 5.11 -7.64 14.54
CA SER A 45 3.92 -7.82 15.39
C SER A 45 3.14 -9.14 15.18
N ARG A 46 3.63 -10.04 14.32
CA ARG A 46 3.07 -11.39 14.11
C ARG A 46 3.93 -12.51 14.71
N PHE A 47 5.11 -12.20 15.24
CA PHE A 47 5.85 -13.16 16.05
C PHE A 47 5.12 -13.39 17.37
N GLN A 48 4.88 -14.65 17.71
CA GLN A 48 4.30 -15.06 19.00
C GLN A 48 5.38 -15.45 20.00
N ALA A 49 6.50 -15.97 19.50
CA ALA A 49 7.70 -16.26 20.28
C ALA A 49 8.92 -16.18 19.35
N VAL A 50 10.05 -15.76 19.90
CA VAL A 50 11.35 -15.72 19.23
C VAL A 50 12.39 -16.22 20.23
N GLU A 51 13.26 -17.10 19.78
CA GLU A 51 14.34 -17.70 20.56
C GLU A 51 15.65 -17.58 19.75
N GLU A 52 16.71 -17.11 20.41
CA GLU A 52 18.05 -17.16 19.84
C GLU A 52 18.61 -18.57 20.01
N THR A 53 19.05 -19.19 18.91
CA THR A 53 19.54 -20.58 18.95
C THR A 53 21.01 -20.69 19.32
N GLY A 54 21.74 -19.58 19.38
CA GLY A 54 23.19 -19.56 19.54
C GLY A 54 23.99 -19.84 18.25
N ASP A 55 23.35 -20.41 17.21
CA ASP A 55 24.05 -20.73 15.96
C ASP A 55 24.47 -19.48 15.20
N LEU A 56 25.68 -19.50 14.65
CA LEU A 56 26.15 -18.45 13.75
C LEU A 56 25.70 -18.72 12.31
N PHE A 57 25.58 -17.67 11.51
CA PHE A 57 25.34 -17.81 10.08
C PHE A 57 26.11 -16.73 9.31
N THR A 58 26.46 -17.06 8.07
CA THR A 58 27.09 -16.10 7.16
C THR A 58 26.01 -15.33 6.41
N ARG A 59 26.07 -14.00 6.47
CA ARG A 59 25.22 -13.13 5.65
C ARG A 59 25.52 -13.38 4.17
N PRO A 60 24.51 -13.54 3.30
CA PRO A 60 24.74 -13.73 1.87
C PRO A 60 25.58 -12.58 1.29
N ALA A 61 26.61 -12.93 0.53
CA ALA A 61 27.47 -11.95 -0.13
C ALA A 61 26.64 -11.05 -1.06
N GLY A 62 26.87 -9.74 -1.00
CA GLY A 62 26.15 -8.75 -1.80
C GLY A 62 24.69 -8.48 -1.39
N PHE A 63 24.21 -9.03 -0.25
CA PHE A 63 22.85 -8.71 0.20
C PHE A 63 22.71 -7.26 0.69
N ASP A 64 21.97 -6.47 -0.08
CA ASP A 64 21.55 -5.11 0.24
C ASP A 64 20.10 -5.08 0.75
N LEU A 65 19.92 -4.64 1.99
CA LEU A 65 18.61 -4.54 2.65
C LEU A 65 17.71 -3.48 2.01
N ALA A 66 18.26 -2.34 1.62
CA ALA A 66 17.53 -1.24 1.03
C ALA A 66 17.04 -1.61 -0.38
N ALA A 67 17.91 -2.20 -1.20
CA ALA A 67 17.56 -2.69 -2.52
C ALA A 67 16.50 -3.80 -2.46
N TYR A 68 16.68 -4.78 -1.56
CA TYR A 68 15.68 -5.83 -1.34
C TYR A 68 14.33 -5.23 -0.90
N TRP A 69 14.34 -4.25 0.00
CA TRP A 69 13.11 -3.63 0.49
C TRP A 69 12.38 -2.85 -0.60
N ALA A 70 13.09 -2.06 -1.38
CA ALA A 70 12.52 -1.30 -2.51
C ALA A 70 11.82 -2.25 -3.49
N GLU A 71 12.50 -3.34 -3.86
CA GLU A 71 11.95 -4.34 -4.76
C GLU A 71 10.78 -5.13 -4.13
N SER A 72 10.88 -5.52 -2.86
CA SER A 72 9.78 -6.19 -2.14
C SER A 72 8.55 -5.29 -2.02
N ALA A 73 8.74 -3.99 -1.79
CA ALA A 73 7.66 -3.02 -1.73
C ALA A 73 7.00 -2.87 -3.11
N ARG A 74 7.79 -2.78 -4.18
CA ARG A 74 7.31 -2.70 -5.56
C ARG A 74 6.51 -3.93 -5.96
N ARG A 75 7.01 -5.13 -5.68
CA ARG A 75 6.27 -6.39 -5.95
C ARG A 75 4.95 -6.46 -5.20
N LEU A 76 4.93 -6.05 -3.94
CA LEU A 76 3.70 -6.02 -3.15
C LEU A 76 2.70 -5.02 -3.74
N GLU A 77 3.16 -3.82 -4.08
CA GLU A 77 2.32 -2.80 -4.73
C GLU A 77 1.72 -3.34 -6.04
N THR A 78 2.53 -3.93 -6.92
CA THR A 78 2.04 -4.56 -8.16
C THR A 78 1.08 -5.72 -7.90
N ALA A 79 1.32 -6.56 -6.90
CA ALA A 79 0.45 -7.68 -6.57
C ALA A 79 -0.89 -7.26 -5.95
N LEU A 80 -0.93 -6.08 -5.30
CA LEU A 80 -2.14 -5.51 -4.73
C LEU A 80 -2.96 -4.73 -5.75
N GLN A 81 -2.35 -4.23 -6.82
CA GLN A 81 -3.06 -3.57 -7.92
C GLN A 81 -4.07 -4.54 -8.56
N GLN A 82 -5.34 -4.16 -8.51
CA GLN A 82 -6.45 -4.98 -9.02
C GLN A 82 -7.27 -4.25 -10.09
N GLY A 83 -7.01 -2.95 -10.31
CA GLY A 83 -7.68 -2.20 -11.36
C GLY A 83 -7.08 -0.81 -11.59
N THR A 84 -7.74 -0.06 -12.46
CA THR A 84 -7.38 1.33 -12.79
C THR A 84 -8.60 2.23 -12.57
N ALA A 85 -8.47 3.21 -11.69
CA ALA A 85 -9.46 4.27 -11.52
C ALA A 85 -9.19 5.41 -12.51
N ARG A 86 -10.25 5.91 -13.16
CA ARG A 86 -10.21 7.15 -13.94
C ARG A 86 -10.73 8.27 -13.04
N LEU A 87 -9.94 9.33 -12.87
CA LEU A 87 -10.27 10.43 -11.98
C LEU A 87 -10.21 11.74 -12.74
N ARG A 88 -11.11 12.68 -12.42
CA ARG A 88 -10.95 14.11 -12.72
C ARG A 88 -10.37 14.78 -11.47
N LEU A 89 -9.30 15.54 -11.61
CA LEU A 89 -8.60 16.19 -10.49
C LEU A 89 -8.54 17.69 -10.67
N SER A 90 -9.05 18.42 -9.68
CA SER A 90 -8.85 19.87 -9.57
C SER A 90 -7.36 20.23 -9.38
N PRO A 91 -6.96 21.50 -9.53
CA PRO A 91 -5.60 21.95 -9.20
C PRO A 91 -5.15 21.58 -7.77
N ARG A 92 -6.08 21.53 -6.81
CA ARG A 92 -5.81 21.02 -5.45
C ARG A 92 -5.59 19.51 -5.45
N GLY A 93 -6.40 18.77 -6.20
CA GLY A 93 -6.29 17.32 -6.36
C GLY A 93 -4.94 16.91 -6.93
N GLN A 94 -4.43 17.65 -7.92
CA GLN A 94 -3.11 17.46 -8.51
C GLN A 94 -1.97 17.59 -7.47
N LYS A 95 -2.09 18.51 -6.50
CA LYS A 95 -1.11 18.62 -5.41
C LYS A 95 -1.24 17.48 -4.39
N LEU A 96 -2.47 17.04 -4.11
CA LEU A 96 -2.73 15.99 -3.13
C LEU A 96 -2.36 14.60 -3.63
N LEU A 97 -2.50 14.31 -4.93
CA LEU A 97 -2.34 12.96 -5.45
C LEU A 97 -0.95 12.36 -5.17
N PRO A 98 0.18 13.04 -5.44
CA PRO A 98 1.51 12.52 -5.10
C PRO A 98 1.71 12.33 -3.59
N MET A 99 1.15 13.24 -2.78
CA MET A 99 1.29 13.18 -1.32
C MET A 99 0.53 11.99 -0.72
N ARG A 100 -0.58 11.57 -1.33
CA ARG A 100 -1.43 10.49 -0.83
C ARG A 100 -1.11 9.14 -1.46
N PHE A 101 -0.67 9.12 -2.72
CA PHE A 101 -0.46 7.90 -3.50
C PHE A 101 1.01 7.69 -3.91
N GLY A 102 1.93 8.54 -3.45
CA GLY A 102 3.36 8.40 -3.68
C GLY A 102 3.72 8.31 -5.17
N ALA A 103 4.57 7.35 -5.51
CA ALA A 103 5.04 7.14 -6.88
C ALA A 103 3.90 6.84 -7.87
N ALA A 104 2.83 6.17 -7.44
CA ALA A 104 1.67 5.93 -8.30
C ALA A 104 0.95 7.23 -8.65
N GLY A 105 0.80 8.14 -7.68
CA GLY A 105 0.23 9.48 -7.90
C GLY A 105 1.10 10.35 -8.81
N VAL A 106 2.43 10.31 -8.63
CA VAL A 106 3.37 11.04 -9.51
C VAL A 106 3.24 10.57 -10.97
N ARG A 107 3.25 9.25 -11.20
CA ARG A 107 3.11 8.68 -12.54
C ARG A 107 1.76 9.04 -13.18
N ALA A 108 0.67 8.89 -12.43
CA ALA A 108 -0.68 9.19 -12.93
C ALA A 108 -0.84 10.65 -13.38
N LEU A 109 -0.17 11.60 -12.70
CA LEU A 109 -0.16 13.01 -13.10
C LEU A 109 0.76 13.32 -14.27
N ALA A 110 1.91 12.66 -14.35
CA ALA A 110 2.81 12.82 -15.50
C ALA A 110 2.12 12.37 -16.82
N ASP A 111 1.24 11.38 -16.73
CA ASP A 111 0.47 10.83 -17.86
C ASP A 111 -0.89 11.55 -18.08
N SER A 112 -1.14 12.67 -17.39
CA SER A 112 -2.43 13.37 -17.48
C SER A 112 -2.63 14.07 -18.83
N GLY A 113 -3.89 14.18 -19.26
CA GLY A 113 -4.25 15.06 -20.38
C GLY A 113 -4.08 16.55 -20.03
N PRO A 114 -4.21 17.45 -21.02
CA PRO A 114 -4.23 18.88 -20.75
C PRO A 114 -5.39 19.24 -19.81
N PRO A 115 -5.24 20.29 -18.98
CA PRO A 115 -6.32 20.75 -18.15
C PRO A 115 -7.49 21.30 -18.97
N ASP A 116 -8.70 21.15 -18.46
CA ASP A 116 -9.87 21.82 -18.99
C ASP A 116 -9.92 23.32 -18.61
N GLY A 117 -10.99 24.00 -19.00
CA GLY A 117 -11.17 25.44 -18.74
C GLY A 117 -11.21 25.83 -17.26
N GLU A 118 -11.42 24.87 -16.35
CA GLU A 118 -11.41 25.06 -14.90
C GLU A 118 -10.11 24.59 -14.26
N GLY A 119 -9.13 24.15 -15.06
CA GLY A 119 -7.84 23.66 -14.57
C GLY A 119 -7.88 22.21 -14.09
N TRP A 120 -8.96 21.46 -14.34
CA TRP A 120 -9.03 20.05 -13.94
C TRP A 120 -8.39 19.15 -14.99
N VAL A 121 -7.74 18.08 -14.55
CA VAL A 121 -7.11 17.09 -15.43
C VAL A 121 -7.71 15.71 -15.22
N GLU A 122 -7.79 14.93 -16.29
CA GLU A 122 -8.11 13.51 -16.18
C GLU A 122 -6.84 12.66 -16.02
N VAL A 123 -6.88 11.73 -15.08
CA VAL A 123 -5.78 10.80 -14.80
C VAL A 123 -6.27 9.35 -14.72
N ARG A 124 -5.34 8.42 -14.96
CA ARG A 124 -5.53 6.99 -14.69
C ARG A 124 -4.64 6.60 -13.52
N LEU A 125 -5.24 6.13 -12.43
CA LEU A 125 -4.55 5.72 -11.21
C LEU A 125 -4.71 4.21 -11.02
N SER A 126 -3.59 3.49 -10.89
CA SER A 126 -3.63 2.09 -10.45
C SER A 126 -4.14 2.01 -9.01
N VAL A 127 -5.15 1.19 -8.77
CA VAL A 127 -5.79 1.02 -7.47
C VAL A 127 -5.80 -0.45 -7.05
N GLU A 128 -5.90 -0.68 -5.74
CA GLU A 128 -6.10 -2.01 -5.17
C GLU A 128 -7.57 -2.47 -5.36
N SER A 129 -8.01 -3.42 -4.52
CA SER A 129 -9.42 -3.83 -4.47
C SER A 129 -10.38 -2.64 -4.33
N GLU A 130 -11.59 -2.77 -4.87
CA GLU A 130 -12.61 -1.70 -4.85
C GLU A 130 -12.87 -1.13 -3.44
N ALA A 131 -12.89 -2.00 -2.43
CA ALA A 131 -13.10 -1.59 -1.03
C ALA A 131 -11.97 -0.70 -0.50
N VAL A 132 -10.71 -1.03 -0.83
CA VAL A 132 -9.54 -0.21 -0.45
C VAL A 132 -9.53 1.09 -1.25
N ALA A 133 -9.73 0.99 -2.57
CA ALA A 133 -9.77 2.13 -3.49
C ALA A 133 -10.82 3.17 -3.06
N THR A 134 -12.01 2.73 -2.65
CA THR A 134 -13.08 3.62 -2.18
C THR A 134 -12.62 4.48 -1.00
N GLY A 135 -12.03 3.85 0.02
CA GLY A 135 -11.52 4.58 1.19
C GLY A 135 -10.41 5.55 0.84
N ASP A 136 -9.46 5.13 0.00
CA ASP A 136 -8.33 5.98 -0.41
C ASP A 136 -8.77 7.18 -1.24
N LEU A 137 -9.68 6.99 -2.19
CA LEU A 137 -10.19 8.05 -3.05
C LEU A 137 -11.02 9.08 -2.27
N LEU A 138 -11.80 8.66 -1.28
CA LEU A 138 -12.52 9.57 -0.39
C LEU A 138 -11.58 10.54 0.36
N ARG A 139 -10.31 10.19 0.57
CA ARG A 139 -9.32 11.07 1.21
C ARG A 139 -8.94 12.29 0.38
N LEU A 140 -9.23 12.27 -0.93
CA LEU A 140 -9.07 13.42 -1.82
C LEU A 140 -10.23 14.42 -1.65
N GLY A 141 -11.33 14.02 -1.02
CA GLY A 141 -12.51 14.85 -0.80
C GLY A 141 -13.07 15.39 -2.11
N THR A 142 -13.51 16.64 -2.11
CA THR A 142 -14.06 17.33 -3.29
C THR A 142 -13.00 17.70 -4.34
N ALA A 143 -11.71 17.44 -4.08
CA ALA A 143 -10.64 17.76 -5.01
C ALA A 143 -10.51 16.76 -6.16
N ALA A 144 -11.25 15.64 -6.11
CA ALA A 144 -11.27 14.58 -7.10
C ALA A 144 -12.70 14.09 -7.38
N GLU A 145 -12.98 13.71 -8.63
CA GLU A 145 -14.18 13.00 -9.05
C GLU A 145 -13.79 11.65 -9.65
N VAL A 146 -14.50 10.57 -9.27
CA VAL A 146 -14.29 9.24 -9.86
C VAL A 146 -15.14 9.09 -11.12
N LEU A 147 -14.49 8.95 -12.28
CA LEU A 147 -15.13 8.79 -13.58
C LEU A 147 -15.31 7.31 -13.97
N GLY A 148 -14.55 6.41 -13.38
CA GLY A 148 -14.72 4.98 -13.59
C GLY A 148 -13.67 4.11 -12.90
N PRO A 149 -13.83 2.77 -12.92
CA PRO A 149 -14.94 2.03 -13.54
C PRO A 149 -16.30 2.29 -12.85
N ALA A 150 -17.41 1.94 -13.52
CA ALA A 150 -18.76 2.30 -13.07
C ALA A 150 -19.07 1.77 -11.67
N GLU A 151 -18.59 0.57 -11.38
CA GLU A 151 -18.70 -0.10 -10.09
C GLU A 151 -18.02 0.71 -8.98
N LEU A 152 -16.77 1.13 -9.20
CA LEU A 152 -16.03 1.97 -8.26
C LEU A 152 -16.71 3.34 -8.06
N ARG A 153 -17.19 3.99 -9.14
CA ARG A 153 -17.93 5.25 -9.03
C ARG A 153 -19.20 5.07 -8.18
N ARG A 154 -19.93 3.97 -8.38
CA ARG A 154 -21.13 3.65 -7.60
C ARG A 154 -20.79 3.46 -6.12
N THR A 155 -19.77 2.65 -5.80
CA THR A 155 -19.37 2.37 -4.41
C THR A 155 -18.90 3.64 -3.68
N VAL A 156 -18.18 4.53 -4.37
CA VAL A 156 -17.82 5.85 -3.82
C VAL A 156 -19.06 6.72 -3.61
N ALA A 157 -19.99 6.76 -4.57
CA ALA A 157 -21.22 7.53 -4.45
C ALA A 157 -22.10 7.05 -3.28
N GLU A 158 -22.22 5.74 -3.08
CA GLU A 158 -22.92 5.13 -1.94
C GLU A 158 -22.29 5.55 -0.62
N ALA A 159 -20.95 5.49 -0.52
CA ALA A 159 -20.22 5.92 0.67
C ALA A 159 -20.42 7.42 0.95
N VAL A 160 -20.36 8.27 -0.08
CA VAL A 160 -20.63 9.72 0.05
C VAL A 160 -22.04 9.97 0.53
N ALA A 161 -23.05 9.27 0.02
CA ALA A 161 -24.43 9.42 0.46
C ALA A 161 -24.61 9.05 1.94
N VAL A 162 -23.92 8.00 2.41
CA VAL A 162 -23.91 7.63 3.84
C VAL A 162 -23.25 8.72 4.69
N LEU A 163 -22.10 9.25 4.25
CA LEU A 163 -21.41 10.32 4.96
C LEU A 163 -22.25 11.61 5.01
N ALA A 164 -22.87 11.98 3.88
CA ALA A 164 -23.74 13.15 3.80
C ALA A 164 -24.92 13.04 4.77
N LYS A 165 -25.57 11.87 4.86
CA LYS A 165 -26.63 11.63 5.85
C LYS A 165 -26.12 11.71 7.28
N ARG A 166 -24.93 11.19 7.57
CA ARG A 166 -24.34 11.17 8.92
C ARG A 166 -23.95 12.56 9.41
N TYR A 167 -23.50 13.42 8.51
CA TYR A 167 -23.06 14.78 8.84
C TYR A 167 -24.06 15.85 8.44
N ALA A 168 -25.27 15.46 8.01
CA ALA A 168 -26.38 16.39 7.92
C ALA A 168 -26.63 16.90 9.34
N THR A 169 -26.28 18.15 9.60
CA THR A 169 -26.77 18.85 10.79
C THR A 169 -28.27 18.99 10.61
N ASP A 170 -29.05 18.35 11.48
CA ASP A 170 -30.41 18.83 11.74
C ASP A 170 -30.25 20.30 12.18
N GLY A 171 -30.77 21.20 11.35
CA GLY A 171 -30.66 22.65 11.57
C GLY A 171 -31.37 23.11 12.84
#